data_AF-A0A3R8KML6-F1
#
_entry.id   AF-A0A3R8KML6-F1
#
_cell.length_a   1.000
_cell.length_b   1.000
_cell.length_c   1.000
_cell.angle_alpha   90.00
_cell.angle_beta   90.00
_cell.angle_gamma   90.00
#
_symmetry.space_group_name_H-M   'P 1'
#
loop_
_entity.id
_entity.type
_entity.pdbx_description
1 polymer ?
#
loop_
_entity_poly.entity_id
_entity_poly.type
_entity_poly.pdbx_seq_one_letter_code
_entity_poly.pdbx_strand_id
1 'polypeptide(L)'
;MHSQIELQWTPAPQAPVQAREVKLGNQTAYQHNGYIEFGLPNGVVAPKGRLYAKVRYLDQGFGLIQVFYHQQNGSYAKTLRHTRSSRINTGEWVDSFHVLTDAGLGADGDIKQAFVVRIDARQGEPLTVGGVTIQTTPFDDLVFKKIVSESWKLPPPASETSPLTPPKSLDGTIMAGYQGWFGTPNDLNDTGWFHWFKSHTRADPQKISVDMWPETDLLPSSALVPAEGLKRKSGKPALLYSSTSPEIVRQHFRWLREHNIDGIFLERFGPPPPPGAKVRNGCSAPCATPPMPRAGSGHSNTTLVPFPMTPASKL
;
A
#
# COMPACT_ATOMS: atom_id res chain seq x y z
N MET A 1 27.38 38.55 15.95
CA MET A 1 26.96 37.63 17.04
C MET A 1 26.22 36.48 16.40
N HIS A 2 26.93 35.38 16.15
CA HIS A 2 26.33 34.14 15.64
C HIS A 2 25.86 33.32 16.83
N SER A 3 24.56 33.09 16.95
CA SER A 3 24.02 32.14 17.92
C SER A 3 24.04 30.75 17.30
N GLN A 4 25.08 29.98 17.66
CA GLN A 4 25.16 28.54 17.47
C GLN A 4 24.06 27.84 18.29
N ILE A 5 23.41 26.85 17.70
CA ILE A 5 22.54 25.91 18.42
C ILE A 5 23.41 24.70 18.75
N GLU A 6 23.59 24.44 20.04
CA GLU A 6 24.26 23.24 20.55
C GLU A 6 23.24 22.09 20.59
N LEU A 7 23.46 21.06 19.78
CA LEU A 7 22.69 19.82 19.81
C LEU A 7 23.51 18.76 20.55
N GLN A 8 23.17 18.51 21.82
CA GLN A 8 23.65 17.32 22.50
C GLN A 8 22.69 16.17 22.21
N TRP A 9 23.15 15.24 21.36
CA TRP A 9 22.62 13.88 21.28
C TRP A 9 23.74 12.94 21.68
N THR A 10 23.63 12.33 22.86
CA THR A 10 24.30 11.05 23.11
C THR A 10 23.25 9.99 22.84
N PRO A 11 23.23 9.33 21.66
CA PRO A 11 22.52 8.08 21.57
C PRO A 11 23.26 7.13 22.51
N ALA A 12 22.62 6.75 23.62
CA ALA A 12 23.07 5.56 24.33
C ALA A 12 23.07 4.42 23.29
N PRO A 13 24.19 3.71 23.08
CA PRO A 13 24.16 2.52 22.25
C PRO A 13 23.19 1.55 22.92
N GLN A 14 21.98 1.40 22.37
CA GLN A 14 21.12 0.30 22.78
C GLN A 14 21.81 -0.96 22.27
N ALA A 15 22.45 -1.66 23.20
CA ALA A 15 22.92 -3.01 22.96
C ALA A 15 21.76 -3.82 22.35
N PRO A 16 22.03 -4.69 21.35
CA PRO A 16 21.00 -5.58 20.85
C PRO A 16 20.46 -6.39 22.04
N VAL A 17 19.20 -6.15 22.40
CA VAL A 17 18.54 -6.91 23.45
C VAL A 17 18.50 -8.36 22.97
N GLN A 18 19.15 -9.26 23.72
CA GLN A 18 19.06 -10.70 23.46
C GLN A 18 17.58 -11.11 23.41
N ALA A 19 17.24 -12.03 22.51
CA ALA A 19 15.88 -12.51 22.34
C ALA A 19 15.27 -12.90 23.69
N ARG A 20 14.07 -12.38 23.99
CA ARG A 20 13.33 -12.73 25.21
C ARG A 20 12.28 -13.78 24.87
N GLU A 21 12.28 -14.90 25.59
CA GLU A 21 11.17 -15.85 25.51
C GLU A 21 9.89 -15.22 26.07
N VAL A 22 8.80 -15.28 25.30
CA VAL A 22 7.47 -14.81 25.67
C VAL A 22 6.42 -15.90 25.38
N LYS A 23 5.30 -15.87 26.10
CA LYS A 23 4.16 -16.76 25.83
C LYS A 23 3.11 -16.03 25.01
N LEU A 24 2.76 -16.58 23.86
CA LEU A 24 1.62 -16.15 23.04
C LEU A 24 0.56 -17.26 23.10
N GLY A 25 -0.40 -17.11 24.02
CA GLY A 25 -1.31 -18.20 24.38
C GLY A 25 -0.54 -19.40 24.93
N ASN A 26 -0.75 -20.58 24.33
CA ASN A 26 -0.10 -21.83 24.75
C ASN A 26 1.27 -22.07 24.07
N GLN A 27 1.78 -21.12 23.30
CA GLN A 27 3.03 -21.27 22.55
C GLN A 27 4.16 -20.39 23.09
N THR A 28 5.38 -20.90 22.98
CA THR A 28 6.59 -20.10 23.14
C THR A 28 6.85 -19.32 21.86
N ALA A 29 7.14 -18.03 22.02
CA ALA A 29 7.64 -17.15 20.97
C ALA A 29 8.89 -16.41 21.47
N TYR A 30 9.69 -15.90 20.54
CA TYR A 30 10.91 -15.17 20.83
C TYR A 30 10.75 -13.72 20.39
N GLN A 31 10.73 -12.81 21.36
CA GLN A 31 10.56 -11.38 21.14
C GLN A 31 11.94 -10.71 21.07
N HIS A 32 12.11 -9.89 20.03
CA HIS A 32 13.21 -8.96 19.84
C HIS A 32 12.67 -7.53 19.82
N ASN A 33 13.51 -6.49 19.71
CA ASN A 33 13.00 -5.12 19.72
C ASN A 33 11.99 -4.86 18.58
N GLY A 34 12.34 -5.22 17.33
CA GLY A 34 11.52 -4.94 16.14
C GLY A 34 10.81 -6.15 15.51
N TYR A 35 10.92 -7.34 16.10
CA TYR A 35 10.27 -8.53 15.55
C TYR A 35 10.00 -9.59 16.62
N ILE A 36 9.05 -10.46 16.32
CA ILE A 36 8.74 -11.65 17.08
C ILE A 36 8.66 -12.85 16.13
N GLU A 37 9.23 -13.97 16.55
CA GLU A 37 9.26 -15.21 15.78
C GLU A 37 8.72 -16.37 16.61
N PHE A 38 8.02 -17.31 15.95
CA PHE A 38 7.52 -18.52 16.60
C PHE A 38 7.28 -19.65 15.58
N GLY A 39 7.36 -20.88 16.09
CA GLY A 39 6.93 -22.09 15.40
C GLY A 39 5.43 -22.33 15.55
N LEU A 40 4.91 -23.38 14.90
CA LEU A 40 3.61 -23.94 15.29
C LEU A 40 3.72 -24.73 16.61
N PRO A 41 2.60 -24.98 17.33
CA PRO A 41 2.65 -25.82 18.51
C PRO A 41 3.12 -27.23 18.13
N ASN A 42 3.77 -27.91 19.07
CA ASN A 42 4.23 -29.28 18.86
C ASN A 42 3.09 -30.19 18.33
N GLY A 43 3.38 -30.91 17.24
CA GLY A 43 2.43 -31.84 16.60
C GLY A 43 1.40 -31.19 15.67
N VAL A 44 1.39 -29.86 15.53
CA VAL A 44 0.52 -29.15 14.59
C VAL A 44 1.21 -29.02 13.25
N VAL A 45 0.53 -29.44 12.18
CA VAL A 45 0.97 -29.29 10.80
C VAL A 45 0.07 -28.27 10.10
N ALA A 46 0.66 -27.32 9.38
CA ALA A 46 -0.10 -26.35 8.59
C ALA A 46 -0.93 -27.08 7.51
N PRO A 47 -2.24 -26.76 7.37
CA PRO A 47 -3.04 -27.27 6.27
C PRO A 47 -2.46 -26.83 4.92
N LYS A 48 -2.66 -27.65 3.88
CA LYS A 48 -2.25 -27.27 2.53
C LYS A 48 -3.13 -26.17 1.95
N GLY A 49 -2.53 -25.31 1.12
CA GLY A 49 -3.22 -24.27 0.38
C GLY A 49 -3.15 -22.90 1.04
N ARG A 50 -4.18 -22.09 0.81
CA ARG A 50 -4.25 -20.70 1.26
C ARG A 50 -4.67 -20.65 2.73
N LEU A 51 -3.86 -19.99 3.56
CA LEU A 51 -4.16 -19.71 4.96
C LEU A 51 -4.31 -18.20 5.18
N TYR A 52 -4.96 -17.84 6.26
CA TYR A 52 -5.18 -16.46 6.67
C TYR A 52 -4.66 -16.27 8.09
N ALA A 53 -3.86 -15.24 8.30
CA ALA A 53 -3.37 -14.88 9.62
C ALA A 53 -3.95 -13.55 10.07
N LYS A 54 -4.32 -13.48 11.34
CA LYS A 54 -4.65 -12.26 12.06
C LYS A 54 -3.57 -12.01 13.10
N VAL A 55 -2.95 -10.84 13.07
CA VAL A 55 -1.92 -10.43 14.02
C VAL A 55 -2.48 -9.30 14.86
N ARG A 56 -2.66 -9.55 16.16
CA ARG A 56 -3.05 -8.51 17.12
C ARG A 56 -1.80 -7.82 17.65
N TYR A 57 -1.67 -6.53 17.43
CA TYR A 57 -0.50 -5.75 17.85
C TYR A 57 -0.93 -4.42 18.49
N LEU A 58 -0.04 -3.86 19.32
CA LEU A 58 -0.23 -2.52 19.87
C LEU A 58 0.25 -1.49 18.84
N ASP A 59 -0.66 -0.63 18.37
CA ASP A 59 -0.35 0.43 17.39
C ASP A 59 0.36 1.61 18.07
N GLN A 60 1.61 1.35 18.47
CA GLN A 60 2.52 2.32 19.05
C GLN A 60 3.64 2.62 18.06
N GLY A 61 3.99 3.89 17.92
CA GLY A 61 4.99 4.37 16.97
C GLY A 61 4.50 4.27 15.52
N PHE A 62 5.44 4.40 14.59
CA PHE A 62 5.19 4.38 13.15
C PHE A 62 5.87 3.17 12.49
N GLY A 63 5.49 2.87 11.25
CA GLY A 63 6.11 1.82 10.44
C GLY A 63 5.15 0.73 9.99
N LEU A 64 5.63 -0.12 9.09
CA LEU A 64 4.82 -1.15 8.44
C LEU A 64 5.09 -2.52 9.06
N ILE A 65 4.05 -3.14 9.60
CA ILE A 65 4.05 -4.54 10.00
C ILE A 65 4.22 -5.42 8.77
N GLN A 66 5.15 -6.36 8.85
CA GLN A 66 5.45 -7.33 7.81
C GLN A 66 5.38 -8.72 8.40
N VAL A 67 4.69 -9.61 7.71
CA VAL A 67 4.62 -11.02 8.08
C VAL A 67 5.43 -11.84 7.08
N PHE A 68 6.28 -12.69 7.64
CA PHE A 68 7.05 -13.67 6.90
C PHE A 68 6.77 -15.08 7.42
N TYR A 69 6.93 -16.07 6.55
CA TYR A 69 6.61 -17.45 6.87
C TYR A 69 7.34 -18.44 5.96
N HIS A 70 7.54 -19.67 6.46
CA HIS A 70 8.03 -20.79 5.66
C HIS A 70 6.90 -21.32 4.78
N GLN A 71 7.20 -21.53 3.50
CA GLN A 71 6.35 -22.22 2.54
C GLN A 71 6.58 -23.73 2.59
N GLN A 72 5.68 -24.51 1.99
CA GLN A 72 5.77 -25.98 1.96
C GLN A 72 7.03 -26.52 1.28
N ASN A 73 7.62 -25.74 0.37
CA ASN A 73 8.87 -26.08 -0.31
C ASN A 73 10.13 -25.72 0.52
N GLY A 74 9.97 -25.31 1.79
CA GLY A 74 11.06 -24.85 2.67
C GLY A 74 11.58 -23.44 2.36
N SER A 75 11.04 -22.75 1.35
CA SER A 75 11.42 -21.37 1.04
C SER A 75 10.72 -20.37 1.96
N TYR A 76 11.29 -19.16 2.05
CA TYR A 76 10.75 -18.08 2.88
C TYR A 76 9.93 -17.10 2.04
N ALA A 77 8.71 -16.76 2.48
CA ALA A 77 7.83 -15.81 1.80
C ALA A 77 7.41 -14.66 2.71
N LYS A 78 7.15 -13.49 2.10
CA LYS A 78 6.48 -12.35 2.73
C LYS A 78 5.02 -12.31 2.28
N THR A 79 4.10 -11.93 3.17
CA THR A 79 2.71 -11.69 2.78
C THR A 79 2.62 -10.52 1.80
N LEU A 80 2.09 -10.78 0.60
CA LEU A 80 1.88 -9.75 -0.44
C LEU A 80 0.51 -9.07 -0.35
N ARG A 81 -0.42 -9.69 0.37
CA ARG A 81 -1.79 -9.19 0.57
C ARG A 81 -2.06 -9.13 2.06
N HIS A 82 -2.27 -7.92 2.54
CA HIS A 82 -2.56 -7.64 3.92
C HIS A 82 -3.37 -6.36 4.06
N THR A 83 -3.98 -6.18 5.24
CA THR A 83 -4.63 -4.94 5.64
C THR A 83 -4.23 -4.58 7.05
N ARG A 84 -4.42 -3.30 7.41
CA ARG A 84 -4.18 -2.77 8.76
C ARG A 84 -2.75 -3.01 9.27
N SER A 85 -1.76 -2.99 8.38
CA SER A 85 -0.36 -3.21 8.72
C SER A 85 0.42 -1.90 8.93
N SER A 86 -0.11 -0.76 8.49
CA SER A 86 0.54 0.54 8.68
C SER A 86 0.24 1.09 10.08
N ARG A 87 1.28 1.23 10.90
CA ARG A 87 1.15 1.88 12.23
C ARG A 87 1.04 3.38 12.10
N ILE A 88 0.08 3.94 12.82
CA ILE A 88 -0.20 5.38 12.85
C ILE A 88 -0.19 5.93 14.29
N ASN A 89 0.32 5.16 15.24
CA ASN A 89 0.53 5.56 16.63
C ASN A 89 -0.77 5.92 17.36
N THR A 90 -1.85 5.17 17.15
CA THR A 90 -3.10 5.37 17.92
C THR A 90 -2.96 5.03 19.40
N GLY A 91 -2.01 4.16 19.77
CA GLY A 91 -1.88 3.60 21.11
C GLY A 91 -2.88 2.48 21.43
N GLU A 92 -3.66 2.04 20.43
CA GLU A 92 -4.69 1.02 20.60
C GLU A 92 -4.22 -0.37 20.17
N TRP A 93 -4.87 -1.40 20.70
CA TRP A 93 -4.70 -2.76 20.19
C TRP A 93 -5.52 -2.94 18.92
N VAL A 94 -4.85 -3.27 17.82
CA VAL A 94 -5.46 -3.44 16.50
C VAL A 94 -5.10 -4.81 15.93
N ASP A 95 -5.91 -5.27 14.99
CA ASP A 95 -5.71 -6.54 14.30
C ASP A 95 -5.33 -6.24 12.82
N SER A 96 -4.17 -6.73 12.37
CA SER A 96 -3.83 -6.81 10.95
C SER A 96 -4.19 -8.17 10.37
N PHE A 97 -4.51 -8.21 9.08
CA PHE A 97 -4.95 -9.42 8.41
C PHE A 97 -4.04 -9.71 7.22
N HIS A 98 -3.70 -10.97 7.02
CA HIS A 98 -2.70 -11.39 6.04
C HIS A 98 -3.12 -12.64 5.29
N VAL A 99 -2.82 -12.69 3.99
CA VAL A 99 -2.97 -13.89 3.16
C VAL A 99 -1.62 -14.59 3.05
N LEU A 100 -1.60 -15.87 3.45
CA LEU A 100 -0.46 -16.75 3.30
C LEU A 100 -0.74 -17.74 2.16
N THR A 101 0.20 -17.87 1.24
CA THR A 101 0.07 -18.75 0.06
C THR A 101 1.07 -19.89 0.19
N ASP A 102 0.58 -21.13 0.13
CA ASP A 102 1.38 -22.35 0.24
C ASP A 102 2.23 -22.39 1.53
N ALA A 103 1.65 -21.94 2.64
CA ALA A 103 2.33 -21.94 3.93
C ALA A 103 2.62 -23.36 4.41
N GLY A 104 3.87 -23.61 4.80
CA GLY A 104 4.34 -24.84 5.43
C GLY A 104 4.54 -24.70 6.93
N LEU A 105 4.92 -23.51 7.41
CA LEU A 105 5.10 -23.17 8.84
C LEU A 105 5.90 -24.25 9.61
N GLY A 106 7.04 -24.67 9.08
CA GLY A 106 7.91 -25.70 9.68
C GLY A 106 7.66 -27.13 9.17
N ALA A 107 6.95 -27.29 8.05
CA ALA A 107 6.74 -28.58 7.38
C ALA A 107 8.05 -29.25 6.87
N ASP A 108 9.14 -28.49 6.78
CA ASP A 108 10.50 -28.93 6.47
C ASP A 108 11.28 -29.43 7.71
N GLY A 109 10.68 -29.37 8.90
CA GLY A 109 11.31 -29.70 10.16
C GLY A 109 12.08 -28.53 10.80
N ASP A 110 12.17 -27.37 10.12
CA ASP A 110 12.71 -26.15 10.72
C ASP A 110 11.59 -25.29 11.30
N ILE A 111 11.44 -25.36 12.61
CA ILE A 111 10.46 -24.56 13.35
C ILE A 111 10.99 -23.18 13.73
N LYS A 112 12.29 -22.91 13.56
CA LYS A 112 12.84 -21.57 13.81
C LYS A 112 12.31 -20.64 12.72
N GLN A 113 11.85 -19.46 13.12
CA GLN A 113 11.36 -18.44 12.18
C GLN A 113 10.24 -18.92 11.24
N ALA A 114 9.59 -20.05 11.54
CA ALA A 114 8.52 -20.58 10.71
C ALA A 114 7.40 -19.56 10.45
N PHE A 115 7.16 -18.68 11.42
CA PHE A 115 6.36 -17.47 11.27
C PHE A 115 7.02 -16.30 12.01
N VAL A 116 7.15 -15.15 11.33
CA VAL A 116 7.76 -13.94 11.87
C VAL A 116 6.87 -12.73 11.61
N VAL A 117 6.57 -11.99 12.67
CA VAL A 117 5.99 -10.64 12.57
C VAL A 117 7.11 -9.66 12.86
N ARG A 118 7.37 -8.75 11.93
CA ARG A 118 8.41 -7.75 12.09
C ARG A 118 7.97 -6.38 11.63
N ILE A 119 8.64 -5.36 12.13
CA ILE A 119 8.67 -4.04 11.49
C ILE A 119 9.98 -3.87 10.72
N ASP A 120 10.03 -2.97 9.72
CA ASP A 120 11.28 -2.68 9.00
C ASP A 120 12.38 -2.28 10.01
N ALA A 121 13.47 -3.05 10.05
CA ALA A 121 14.54 -2.90 11.02
C ALA A 121 15.23 -1.53 10.98
N ARG A 122 15.12 -0.80 9.86
CA ARG A 122 15.60 0.60 9.74
C ARG A 122 14.83 1.58 10.62
N GLN A 123 13.68 1.17 11.16
CA GLN A 123 12.82 2.01 11.99
C GLN A 123 13.25 2.00 13.46
N GLY A 124 13.93 0.95 13.95
CA GLY A 124 14.36 0.85 15.36
C GLY A 124 13.24 0.86 16.42
N GLU A 125 11.98 0.92 16.00
CA GLU A 125 10.81 1.04 16.88
C GLU A 125 10.44 -0.30 17.52
N PRO A 126 10.05 -0.31 18.80
CA PRO A 126 9.58 -1.51 19.47
C PRO A 126 8.30 -2.04 18.81
N LEU A 127 8.17 -3.36 18.72
CA LEU A 127 6.97 -4.05 18.26
C LEU A 127 6.39 -4.93 19.38
N THR A 128 5.16 -4.63 19.79
CA THR A 128 4.43 -5.44 20.77
C THR A 128 3.31 -6.22 20.08
N VAL A 129 3.40 -7.55 20.09
CA VAL A 129 2.38 -8.46 19.55
C VAL A 129 1.65 -9.15 20.70
N GLY A 130 0.32 -9.07 20.69
CA GLY A 130 -0.55 -9.66 21.69
C GLY A 130 -1.05 -11.06 21.32
N GLY A 131 -1.00 -11.42 20.05
CA GLY A 131 -1.31 -12.77 19.59
C GLY A 131 -1.42 -12.88 18.07
N VAL A 132 -1.35 -14.13 17.59
CA VAL A 132 -1.56 -14.47 16.19
C VAL A 132 -2.57 -15.61 16.09
N THR A 133 -3.53 -15.47 15.17
CA THR A 133 -4.51 -16.51 14.84
C THR A 133 -4.33 -16.90 13.39
N ILE A 134 -4.24 -18.19 13.09
CA ILE A 134 -4.13 -18.71 11.72
C ILE A 134 -5.31 -19.66 11.46
N GLN A 135 -5.98 -19.49 10.31
CA GLN A 135 -7.12 -20.31 9.93
C GLN A 135 -7.20 -20.51 8.40
N THR A 136 -8.04 -21.45 7.98
CA THR A 136 -8.23 -21.81 6.56
C THR A 136 -9.32 -21.00 5.86
N THR A 137 -10.12 -20.24 6.60
CA THR A 137 -11.17 -19.36 6.09
C THR A 137 -10.78 -17.88 6.24
N PRO A 138 -11.18 -16.98 5.32
CA PRO A 138 -10.91 -15.56 5.49
C PRO A 138 -11.57 -15.01 6.76
N PHE A 139 -10.90 -14.05 7.42
CA PHE A 139 -11.50 -13.33 8.54
C PHE A 139 -12.66 -12.44 8.09
N ASP A 140 -13.61 -12.20 9.00
CA ASP A 140 -14.75 -11.31 8.77
C ASP A 140 -14.36 -9.83 8.95
N ASP A 141 -13.48 -9.35 8.08
CA ASP A 141 -13.14 -7.94 7.95
C ASP A 141 -13.49 -7.46 6.53
N LEU A 142 -14.18 -6.33 6.41
CA LEU A 142 -14.71 -5.85 5.13
C LEU A 142 -13.60 -5.54 4.12
N VAL A 143 -12.54 -4.86 4.58
CA VAL A 143 -11.40 -4.48 3.74
C VAL A 143 -10.62 -5.74 3.35
N PHE A 144 -10.42 -6.65 4.29
CA PHE A 144 -9.74 -7.92 4.07
C PHE A 144 -10.50 -8.79 3.06
N LYS A 145 -11.81 -8.94 3.22
CA LYS A 145 -12.67 -9.67 2.26
C LYS A 145 -12.56 -9.09 0.86
N LYS A 146 -12.47 -7.76 0.73
CA LYS A 146 -12.28 -7.10 -0.57
C LYS A 146 -10.95 -7.49 -1.20
N ILE A 147 -9.84 -7.47 -0.47
CA ILE A 147 -8.53 -7.88 -1.02
C ILE A 147 -8.45 -9.39 -1.30
N VAL A 148 -9.13 -10.22 -0.50
CA VAL A 148 -9.17 -11.68 -0.67
C VAL A 148 -10.02 -12.08 -1.88
N SER A 149 -11.09 -11.34 -2.17
CA SER A 149 -11.95 -11.58 -3.33
C SER A 149 -11.22 -11.47 -4.67
N GLU A 150 -10.09 -10.74 -4.69
CA GLU A 150 -9.33 -10.46 -5.91
C GLU A 150 -10.22 -9.94 -7.04
N SER A 151 -11.25 -9.14 -6.71
CA SER A 151 -12.28 -8.70 -7.65
C SER A 151 -11.74 -7.98 -8.88
N TRP A 152 -10.53 -7.42 -8.81
CA TRP A 152 -9.80 -6.85 -9.95
C TRP A 152 -9.36 -7.88 -11.01
N LYS A 153 -9.44 -9.19 -10.70
CA LYS A 153 -9.25 -10.28 -11.67
C LYS A 153 -10.55 -10.66 -12.39
N LEU A 154 -11.69 -10.24 -11.85
CA LEU A 154 -12.99 -10.48 -12.46
C LEU A 154 -13.23 -9.44 -13.56
N PRO A 155 -13.99 -9.79 -14.62
CA PRO A 155 -14.46 -8.78 -15.56
C PRO A 155 -15.26 -7.70 -14.80
N PRO A 156 -15.22 -6.44 -15.25
CA PRO A 156 -16.07 -5.42 -14.68
C PRO A 156 -17.53 -5.89 -14.72
N PRO A 157 -18.33 -5.64 -13.67
CA PRO A 157 -19.76 -5.96 -13.71
C PRO A 157 -20.39 -5.28 -14.93
N ALA A 158 -21.35 -5.95 -15.57
CA ALA A 158 -22.12 -5.35 -16.66
C ALA A 158 -22.70 -4.02 -16.16
N SER A 159 -22.27 -2.92 -16.77
CA SER A 159 -22.65 -1.58 -16.32
C SER A 159 -24.13 -1.35 -16.60
N GLU A 160 -24.93 -1.01 -15.59
CA GLU A 160 -26.32 -0.54 -15.77
C GLU A 160 -26.40 0.94 -16.21
N THR A 161 -25.26 1.63 -16.32
CA THR A 161 -25.23 2.99 -16.83
C THR A 161 -25.24 2.99 -18.36
N SER A 162 -26.22 3.69 -18.94
CA SER A 162 -26.27 3.99 -20.37
C SER A 162 -24.88 4.42 -20.86
N PRO A 163 -24.29 3.73 -21.85
CA PRO A 163 -22.98 4.13 -22.32
C PRO A 163 -23.10 5.53 -22.94
N LEU A 164 -22.31 6.47 -22.44
CA LEU A 164 -21.79 7.50 -23.33
C LEU A 164 -21.22 6.73 -24.53
N THR A 165 -21.71 7.00 -25.73
CA THR A 165 -21.22 6.32 -26.93
C THR A 165 -19.72 6.60 -27.00
N PRO A 166 -18.84 5.59 -26.80
CA PRO A 166 -17.41 5.85 -26.82
C PRO A 166 -17.04 6.40 -28.20
N PRO A 167 -16.11 7.37 -28.26
CA PRO A 167 -15.73 7.95 -29.53
C PRO A 167 -15.17 6.86 -30.45
N LYS A 168 -15.54 6.92 -31.73
CA LYS A 168 -15.13 5.91 -32.73
C LYS A 168 -13.65 5.98 -33.11
N SER A 169 -12.99 7.10 -32.79
CA SER A 169 -11.56 7.38 -32.99
C SER A 169 -11.03 8.24 -31.83
N LEU A 170 -9.71 8.26 -31.63
CA LEU A 170 -9.05 9.24 -30.76
C LEU A 170 -8.91 10.62 -31.43
N ASP A 171 -9.16 10.73 -32.73
CA ASP A 171 -9.10 11.98 -33.46
C ASP A 171 -10.09 13.00 -32.89
N GLY A 172 -9.58 14.17 -32.51
CA GLY A 172 -10.38 15.23 -31.89
C GLY A 172 -10.75 14.99 -30.42
N THR A 173 -10.25 13.92 -29.79
CA THR A 173 -10.45 13.65 -28.36
C THR A 173 -9.37 14.29 -27.49
N ILE A 174 -9.74 14.71 -26.29
CA ILE A 174 -8.84 15.20 -25.24
C ILE A 174 -8.61 14.07 -24.24
N MET A 175 -7.37 13.59 -24.19
CA MET A 175 -6.95 12.50 -23.30
C MET A 175 -6.01 13.02 -22.22
N ALA A 176 -6.12 12.49 -21.00
CA ALA A 176 -5.21 12.81 -19.90
C ALA A 176 -4.40 11.57 -19.44
N GLY A 177 -3.15 11.77 -19.04
CA GLY A 177 -2.44 10.76 -18.25
C GLY A 177 -3.08 10.66 -16.86
N TYR A 178 -3.27 9.45 -16.35
CA TYR A 178 -3.85 9.22 -15.02
C TYR A 178 -2.96 8.33 -14.18
N GLN A 179 -2.46 8.90 -13.08
CA GLN A 179 -1.59 8.22 -12.12
C GLN A 179 -2.38 7.87 -10.86
N GLY A 180 -2.56 6.56 -10.63
CA GLY A 180 -3.31 6.02 -9.48
C GLY A 180 -2.42 5.51 -8.35
N TRP A 181 -1.30 6.19 -8.07
CA TRP A 181 -0.23 5.65 -7.20
C TRP A 181 -0.14 6.29 -5.81
N PHE A 182 -0.99 7.27 -5.47
CA PHE A 182 -0.93 7.88 -4.14
C PHE A 182 -1.56 6.96 -3.10
N GLY A 183 -0.86 6.70 -2.01
CA GLY A 183 -1.32 5.79 -0.95
C GLY A 183 -1.28 6.43 0.43
N THR A 184 -2.20 6.02 1.30
CA THR A 184 -2.23 6.42 2.71
C THR A 184 -2.10 5.19 3.61
N PRO A 185 -1.63 5.33 4.85
CA PRO A 185 -1.64 4.23 5.83
C PRO A 185 -3.00 3.54 5.88
N ASN A 186 -2.98 2.20 5.89
CA ASN A 186 -4.16 1.36 6.02
C ASN A 186 -5.21 1.51 4.90
N ASP A 187 -4.82 2.02 3.73
CA ASP A 187 -5.64 1.94 2.52
C ASP A 187 -5.67 0.51 1.91
N LEU A 188 -6.28 0.32 0.73
CA LEU A 188 -6.37 -1.02 0.12
C LEU A 188 -5.03 -1.60 -0.36
N ASN A 189 -4.00 -0.76 -0.55
CA ASN A 189 -2.65 -1.19 -0.89
C ASN A 189 -1.79 -1.38 0.37
N ASP A 190 -2.11 -0.65 1.44
CA ASP A 190 -1.52 -0.72 2.78
C ASP A 190 0.00 -0.61 2.79
N THR A 191 0.53 0.31 1.98
CA THR A 191 1.97 0.56 1.86
C THR A 191 2.43 1.80 2.60
N GLY A 192 1.56 2.41 3.41
CA GLY A 192 1.82 3.70 4.07
C GLY A 192 1.62 4.89 3.13
N TRP A 193 2.34 5.98 3.39
CA TRP A 193 2.31 7.23 2.63
C TRP A 193 3.03 7.16 1.28
N PHE A 194 2.54 6.29 0.39
CA PHE A 194 3.14 6.06 -0.92
C PHE A 194 3.00 7.29 -1.83
N HIS A 195 4.09 7.68 -2.49
CA HIS A 195 4.24 8.89 -3.34
C HIS A 195 4.01 10.26 -2.69
N TRP A 196 3.48 10.35 -1.46
CA TRP A 196 3.34 11.62 -0.76
C TRP A 196 4.64 12.09 -0.10
N PHE A 197 5.39 11.17 0.51
CA PHE A 197 6.65 11.44 1.20
C PHE A 197 7.73 10.44 0.79
N LYS A 198 9.00 10.82 0.94
CA LYS A 198 10.16 9.97 0.61
C LYS A 198 10.21 8.73 1.50
N SER A 199 9.64 8.82 2.70
CA SER A 199 9.41 7.69 3.59
C SER A 199 7.92 7.37 3.60
N HIS A 200 7.56 6.10 3.45
CA HIS A 200 6.15 5.71 3.51
C HIS A 200 5.63 5.58 4.94
N THR A 201 6.49 5.53 5.95
CA THR A 201 6.07 5.14 7.30
C THR A 201 5.54 6.29 8.14
N ARG A 202 5.93 7.52 7.84
CA ARG A 202 5.55 8.70 8.61
C ARG A 202 5.51 9.92 7.70
N ALA A 203 4.49 10.75 7.88
CA ALA A 203 4.43 12.06 7.28
C ALA A 203 5.55 12.95 7.85
N ASP A 204 6.34 13.55 6.96
CA ASP A 204 7.52 14.34 7.34
C ASP A 204 7.59 15.59 6.44
N PRO A 205 7.47 16.81 6.99
CA PRO A 205 7.46 18.04 6.19
C PRO A 205 8.77 18.26 5.43
N GLN A 206 9.88 17.69 5.88
CA GLN A 206 11.18 17.82 5.23
C GLN A 206 11.39 16.80 4.10
N LYS A 207 10.46 15.84 3.95
CA LYS A 207 10.55 14.73 3.01
C LYS A 207 9.32 14.61 2.12
N ILE A 208 8.61 15.70 1.87
CA ILE A 208 7.54 15.73 0.88
C ILE A 208 8.12 15.37 -0.50
N SER A 209 7.43 14.50 -1.24
CA SER A 209 7.87 14.05 -2.58
C SER A 209 7.13 14.74 -3.72
N VAL A 210 6.04 15.42 -3.43
CA VAL A 210 5.23 16.16 -4.40
C VAL A 210 5.58 17.65 -4.39
N ASP A 211 5.58 18.26 -5.56
CA ASP A 211 5.74 19.72 -5.68
C ASP A 211 4.47 20.47 -5.25
N MET A 212 3.33 19.82 -5.44
CA MET A 212 2.00 20.39 -5.26
C MET A 212 1.16 19.52 -4.30
N TRP A 213 0.61 20.15 -3.27
CA TRP A 213 -0.32 19.55 -2.32
C TRP A 213 -1.76 19.60 -2.87
N PRO A 214 -2.56 18.53 -2.75
CA PRO A 214 -3.91 18.51 -3.28
C PRO A 214 -4.84 19.52 -2.59
N GLU A 215 -5.74 20.15 -3.35
CA GLU A 215 -6.79 20.98 -2.77
C GLU A 215 -7.90 20.09 -2.21
N THR A 216 -7.69 19.66 -0.96
CA THR A 216 -8.54 18.66 -0.31
C THR A 216 -9.95 19.15 0.00
N ASP A 217 -10.18 20.47 0.01
CA ASP A 217 -11.51 21.04 0.26
C ASP A 217 -12.52 20.71 -0.86
N LEU A 218 -12.03 20.25 -2.03
CA LEU A 218 -12.85 19.81 -3.17
C LEU A 218 -12.99 18.28 -3.26
N LEU A 219 -12.41 17.55 -2.30
CA LEU A 219 -12.48 16.10 -2.21
C LEU A 219 -13.50 15.67 -1.15
N PRO A 220 -14.09 14.47 -1.26
CA PRO A 220 -14.97 13.92 -0.24
C PRO A 220 -14.25 13.77 1.10
N SER A 221 -14.76 14.42 2.15
CA SER A 221 -14.12 14.44 3.47
C SER A 221 -13.95 13.05 4.10
N SER A 222 -14.88 12.14 3.80
CA SER A 222 -14.82 10.72 4.21
C SER A 222 -13.65 9.94 3.62
N ALA A 223 -13.03 10.43 2.55
CA ALA A 223 -11.92 9.78 1.87
C ALA A 223 -10.55 10.43 2.17
N LEU A 224 -10.53 11.41 3.08
CA LEU A 224 -9.33 12.15 3.46
C LEU A 224 -8.73 11.61 4.76
N VAL A 225 -7.41 11.54 4.79
CA VAL A 225 -6.63 11.05 5.92
C VAL A 225 -5.70 12.17 6.38
N PRO A 226 -5.64 12.47 7.69
CA PRO A 226 -4.68 13.43 8.21
C PRO A 226 -3.25 12.92 8.05
N ALA A 227 -2.39 13.75 7.50
CA ALA A 227 -0.96 13.54 7.52
C ALA A 227 -0.44 13.90 8.92
N GLU A 228 -0.39 12.90 9.80
CA GLU A 228 -0.16 13.08 11.24
C GLU A 228 1.00 14.02 11.56
N GLY A 229 0.74 15.00 12.43
CA GLY A 229 1.69 16.04 12.83
C GLY A 229 1.87 17.20 11.85
N LEU A 230 1.26 17.16 10.66
CA LEU A 230 1.29 18.26 9.69
C LEU A 230 0.03 19.12 9.76
N LYS A 231 0.22 20.43 9.61
CA LYS A 231 -0.85 21.43 9.56
C LYS A 231 -0.63 22.35 8.37
N ARG A 232 -1.71 22.83 7.76
CA ARG A 232 -1.69 23.95 6.81
C ARG A 232 -1.39 25.25 7.57
N LYS A 233 -0.94 26.30 6.88
CA LYS A 233 -0.82 27.67 7.43
C LYS A 233 -2.04 28.18 8.19
N SER A 234 -3.24 27.74 7.81
CA SER A 234 -4.49 28.07 8.50
C SER A 234 -4.64 27.43 9.88
N GLY A 235 -3.71 26.55 10.29
CA GLY A 235 -3.77 25.77 11.52
C GLY A 235 -4.58 24.48 11.40
N LYS A 236 -5.32 24.29 10.30
CA LYS A 236 -6.07 23.05 10.03
C LYS A 236 -5.13 21.88 9.74
N PRO A 237 -5.52 20.62 10.06
CA PRO A 237 -4.75 19.44 9.68
C PRO A 237 -4.46 19.41 8.18
N ALA A 238 -3.25 19.00 7.80
CA ALA A 238 -2.92 18.74 6.40
C ALA A 238 -3.51 17.38 6.02
N LEU A 239 -4.45 17.37 5.07
CA LEU A 239 -5.15 16.17 4.64
C LEU A 239 -4.59 15.66 3.31
N LEU A 240 -4.63 14.34 3.13
CA LEU A 240 -4.24 13.64 1.90
C LEU A 240 -5.24 12.54 1.59
N TYR A 241 -5.14 11.96 0.39
CA TYR A 241 -6.05 10.92 -0.08
C TYR A 241 -5.30 9.67 -0.56
N SER A 242 -6.01 8.56 -0.64
CA SER A 242 -5.56 7.34 -1.33
C SER A 242 -6.21 7.21 -2.70
N SER A 243 -5.40 6.87 -3.71
CA SER A 243 -5.86 6.55 -5.07
C SER A 243 -6.67 5.25 -5.12
N THR A 244 -6.65 4.46 -4.04
CA THR A 244 -7.48 3.25 -3.91
C THR A 244 -8.91 3.57 -3.44
N SER A 245 -9.19 4.81 -3.02
CA SER A 245 -10.53 5.22 -2.59
C SER A 245 -11.49 5.38 -3.77
N PRO A 246 -12.62 4.63 -3.80
CA PRO A 246 -13.63 4.80 -4.85
C PRO A 246 -14.27 6.19 -4.88
N GLU A 247 -14.31 6.89 -3.75
CA GLU A 247 -14.84 8.26 -3.67
C GLU A 247 -13.94 9.25 -4.37
N ILE A 248 -12.62 9.13 -4.17
CA ILE A 248 -11.61 9.96 -4.84
C ILE A 248 -11.63 9.70 -6.34
N VAL A 249 -11.63 8.43 -6.74
CA VAL A 249 -11.67 8.06 -8.18
C VAL A 249 -12.94 8.62 -8.83
N ARG A 250 -14.11 8.46 -8.20
CA ARG A 250 -15.36 9.05 -8.72
C ARG A 250 -15.29 10.57 -8.82
N GLN A 251 -14.68 11.23 -7.84
CA GLN A 251 -14.49 12.68 -7.84
C GLN A 251 -13.61 13.14 -9.01
N HIS A 252 -12.49 12.45 -9.26
CA HIS A 252 -11.61 12.74 -10.39
C HIS A 252 -12.34 12.56 -11.72
N PHE A 253 -13.06 11.45 -11.90
CA PHE A 253 -13.83 11.19 -13.13
C PHE A 253 -15.02 12.13 -13.32
N ARG A 254 -15.58 12.68 -12.23
CA ARG A 254 -16.54 13.79 -12.32
C ARG A 254 -15.87 15.03 -12.90
N TRP A 255 -14.70 15.43 -12.41
CA TRP A 255 -13.96 16.57 -12.96
C TRP A 255 -13.55 16.37 -14.42
N LEU A 256 -13.09 15.18 -14.80
CA LEU A 256 -12.79 14.87 -16.19
C LEU A 256 -14.01 15.16 -17.09
N ARG A 257 -15.20 14.72 -16.67
CA ARG A 257 -16.45 15.00 -17.38
C ARG A 257 -16.80 16.49 -17.41
N GLU A 258 -16.73 17.17 -16.27
CA GLU A 258 -17.04 18.61 -16.14
C GLU A 258 -16.11 19.49 -16.98
N HIS A 259 -14.88 19.03 -17.23
CA HIS A 259 -13.88 19.74 -18.02
C HIS A 259 -13.74 19.21 -19.47
N ASN A 260 -14.69 18.39 -19.96
CA ASN A 260 -14.68 17.83 -21.31
C ASN A 260 -13.38 17.09 -21.67
N ILE A 261 -12.86 16.29 -20.73
CA ILE A 261 -11.77 15.35 -20.97
C ILE A 261 -12.39 13.99 -21.29
N ASP A 262 -12.21 13.55 -22.53
CA ASP A 262 -12.90 12.39 -23.12
C ASP A 262 -12.42 11.06 -22.55
N GLY A 263 -11.18 11.01 -22.06
CA GLY A 263 -10.63 9.79 -21.52
C GLY A 263 -9.29 9.93 -20.83
N ILE A 264 -8.81 8.79 -20.33
CA ILE A 264 -7.53 8.70 -19.63
C ILE A 264 -6.68 7.56 -20.16
N PHE A 265 -5.37 7.78 -20.14
CA PHE A 265 -4.37 6.71 -20.19
C PHE A 265 -3.94 6.39 -18.76
N LEU A 266 -4.35 5.22 -18.26
CA LEU A 266 -3.95 4.76 -16.94
C LEU A 266 -2.49 4.31 -16.98
N GLU A 267 -1.64 4.99 -16.23
CA GLU A 267 -0.22 4.64 -16.13
C GLU A 267 -0.03 3.44 -15.20
N ARG A 268 0.68 2.43 -15.70
CA ARG A 268 1.05 1.24 -14.93
C ARG A 268 2.53 0.94 -15.15
N PHE A 269 3.26 0.81 -14.04
CA PHE A 269 4.66 0.43 -14.04
C PHE A 269 4.77 -0.95 -13.40
N GLY A 270 5.38 -1.89 -14.12
CA GLY A 270 5.68 -3.22 -13.62
C GLY A 270 7.17 -3.51 -13.74
N PRO A 271 7.70 -4.46 -12.96
CA PRO A 271 9.04 -4.96 -13.24
C PRO A 271 9.10 -5.50 -14.67
N PRO A 272 10.26 -5.45 -15.34
CA PRO A 272 10.42 -6.08 -16.64
C PRO A 272 9.98 -7.55 -16.55
N PRO A 273 9.27 -8.07 -17.57
CA PRO A 273 8.83 -9.45 -17.57
C PRO A 273 10.04 -10.39 -17.41
N PRO A 274 9.90 -11.52 -16.71
CA PRO A 274 10.96 -12.51 -16.66
C PRO A 274 11.32 -12.99 -18.08
N PRO A 275 12.57 -13.41 -18.33
CA PRO A 275 13.00 -13.86 -19.65
C PRO A 275 12.05 -14.91 -20.22
N GLY A 276 11.51 -14.67 -21.42
CA GLY A 276 10.58 -15.58 -22.10
C GLY A 276 9.08 -15.37 -21.81
N ALA A 277 8.71 -14.45 -20.91
CA ALA A 277 7.30 -14.09 -20.72
C ALA A 277 6.79 -13.25 -21.90
N LYS A 278 5.73 -13.71 -22.57
CA LYS A 278 5.01 -12.92 -23.57
C LYS A 278 4.33 -11.75 -22.87
N VAL A 279 4.71 -10.53 -23.21
CA VAL A 279 4.00 -9.31 -22.79
C VAL A 279 2.58 -9.40 -23.33
N ARG A 280 1.62 -9.75 -22.48
CA ARG A 280 0.20 -9.56 -22.79
C ARG A 280 -0.09 -8.08 -22.57
N ASN A 281 0.15 -7.26 -23.60
CA ASN A 281 -0.56 -6.00 -23.70
C ASN A 281 -2.04 -6.35 -23.73
N GLY A 282 -2.79 -6.00 -22.68
CA GLY A 282 -4.22 -6.26 -22.55
C GLY A 282 -5.10 -5.47 -23.52
N CYS A 283 -4.60 -5.14 -24.71
CA CYS A 283 -5.40 -4.73 -25.86
C CYS A 283 -5.51 -5.93 -26.80
N SER A 284 -6.43 -6.84 -26.52
CA SER A 284 -6.85 -7.85 -27.49
C SER A 284 -7.82 -7.22 -28.48
N ALA A 285 -7.29 -6.53 -29.47
CA ALA A 285 -7.92 -6.32 -30.76
C ALA A 285 -6.84 -6.45 -31.85
N PRO A 286 -6.99 -7.33 -32.85
CA PRO A 286 -6.00 -7.48 -33.91
C PRO A 286 -6.19 -6.35 -34.92
N CYS A 287 -5.47 -5.25 -34.79
CA CYS A 287 -5.27 -4.35 -35.91
C CYS A 287 -4.12 -4.91 -36.76
N ALA A 288 -4.47 -5.62 -37.82
CA ALA A 288 -3.59 -5.86 -38.94
C ALA A 288 -3.07 -4.50 -39.45
N THR A 289 -1.76 -4.35 -39.54
CA THR A 289 -1.10 -3.17 -40.10
C THR A 289 -1.10 -3.24 -41.63
N PRO A 290 -1.77 -2.36 -42.38
CA PRO A 290 -1.30 -1.99 -43.70
C PRO A 290 -0.13 -1.00 -43.55
N PRO A 291 0.79 -0.92 -44.53
CA PRO A 291 1.95 -0.05 -44.44
C PRO A 291 1.52 1.43 -44.41
N MET A 292 1.90 2.16 -43.36
CA MET A 292 1.70 3.61 -43.29
C MET A 292 2.68 4.35 -44.21
N PRO A 293 2.22 5.32 -45.03
CA PRO A 293 3.09 6.31 -45.63
C PRO A 293 3.54 7.34 -44.57
N ARG A 294 4.78 7.85 -44.72
CA ARG A 294 5.33 8.92 -43.89
C ARG A 294 4.50 10.20 -44.00
N ALA A 295 3.97 10.67 -42.88
CA ALA A 295 3.60 12.06 -42.60
C ALA A 295 3.86 12.23 -41.09
N GLY A 296 4.74 13.11 -40.61
CA GLY A 296 4.68 14.57 -40.70
C GLY A 296 4.67 15.07 -39.25
N SER A 297 5.64 15.89 -38.87
CA SER A 297 5.87 16.32 -37.48
C SER A 297 4.69 17.14 -36.91
N GLY A 298 3.76 16.47 -36.23
CA GLY A 298 2.72 17.10 -35.41
C GLY A 298 3.15 17.13 -33.94
N HIS A 299 3.25 18.32 -33.36
CA HIS A 299 3.56 18.51 -31.95
C HIS A 299 2.40 17.97 -31.10
N SER A 300 2.62 16.91 -30.31
CA SER A 300 1.72 16.52 -29.24
C SER A 300 1.94 17.45 -28.05
N ASN A 301 1.07 18.43 -27.85
CA ASN A 301 1.02 19.18 -26.60
C ASN A 301 0.44 18.27 -25.51
N THR A 302 1.31 17.73 -24.67
CA THR A 302 0.92 17.13 -23.39
C THR A 302 0.50 18.24 -22.45
N THR A 303 -0.78 18.55 -22.39
CA THR A 303 -1.31 19.44 -21.35
C THR A 303 -1.49 18.62 -20.08
N LEU A 304 -0.63 18.84 -19.08
CA LEU A 304 -0.92 18.41 -17.70
C LEU A 304 -2.19 19.12 -17.27
N VAL A 305 -3.28 18.38 -17.08
CA VAL A 305 -4.50 18.95 -16.50
C VAL A 305 -4.23 19.12 -15.01
N PRO A 306 -4.13 20.36 -14.50
CA PRO A 306 -3.90 20.55 -13.08
C PRO A 306 -5.21 20.26 -12.37
N PHE A 307 -5.26 19.15 -11.63
CA PHE A 307 -6.21 19.08 -10.52
C PHE A 307 -5.93 20.26 -9.58
N PRO A 308 -6.95 20.82 -8.92
CA PRO A 308 -6.74 21.94 -8.01
C PRO A 308 -5.74 21.52 -6.93
N MET A 309 -4.61 22.21 -6.91
CA MET A 309 -3.49 21.94 -6.01
C MET A 309 -2.83 23.25 -5.58
N THR A 310 -2.24 23.27 -4.39
CA THR A 310 -1.48 24.38 -3.83
C THR A 310 -0.01 23.98 -3.72
N PRO A 311 0.99 24.85 -3.99
CA PRO A 311 2.40 24.49 -3.85
C PRO A 311 2.71 23.94 -2.45
N ALA A 312 3.40 22.78 -2.37
CA ALA A 312 3.71 22.14 -1.10
C ALA A 312 4.60 23.01 -0.19
N SER A 313 5.47 23.85 -0.80
CA SER A 313 6.27 24.86 -0.09
C SER A 313 5.45 25.95 0.60
N LYS A 314 4.15 26.04 0.31
CA LYS A 314 3.24 27.04 0.89
C LYS A 314 2.34 26.45 1.98
N LEU A 315 2.51 25.18 2.37
CA LEU A 315 1.86 24.61 3.55
C LEU A 315 2.28 25.28 4.85
#